data_AF-A0A1M6AJ15-F1
#
_entry.id   AF-A0A1M6AJ15-F1
#
_cell.length_a   1.000
_cell.length_b   1.000
_cell.length_c   1.000
_cell.angle_alpha   90.00
_cell.angle_beta   90.00
_cell.angle_gamma   90.00
#
_symmetry.space_group_name_H-M   'P 1'
#
loop_
_entity.id
_entity.type
_entity.pdbx_description
1 polymer ?
#
loop_
_entity_poly.entity_id
_entity_poly.type
_entity_poly.pdbx_seq_one_letter_code
_entity_poly.pdbx_strand_id
1 'polypeptide(L)'
;MRRALPLALPLLLAACSGDGVVDLAGRGERIEIGGDVFDVAVEGRRAMVRNYSTGIANQARLFRNAEAAVVMATGCDVTEMTQRMGVNTYDARFDCGA
;
A
#
# COMPACT_ATOMS: atom_id res chain seq x y z
N MET A 1 53.25 1.16 42.79
CA MET A 1 52.90 0.95 41.37
C MET A 1 51.57 0.20 41.31
N ARG A 2 50.45 0.89 41.04
CA ARG A 2 49.10 0.28 40.98
C ARG A 2 48.62 0.29 39.53
N ARG A 3 48.33 -0.90 39.00
CA ARG A 3 47.82 -1.15 37.64
C ARG A 3 46.38 -0.62 37.55
N ALA A 4 46.12 0.31 36.63
CA ALA A 4 44.77 0.74 36.30
C ALA A 4 44.15 -0.23 35.28
N LEU A 5 43.00 -0.77 35.64
CA LEU A 5 42.18 -1.69 34.83
C LEU A 5 41.35 -0.87 33.84
N PRO A 6 41.31 -1.18 32.53
CA PRO A 6 40.48 -0.45 31.59
C PRO A 6 39.02 -0.92 31.75
N LEU A 7 38.17 -0.07 32.34
CA LEU A 7 36.74 -0.32 32.34
C LEU A 7 36.18 -0.10 30.93
N ALA A 8 35.61 -1.18 30.41
CA ALA A 8 34.97 -1.25 29.11
C ALA A 8 33.79 -0.28 28.99
N LEU A 9 33.70 0.30 27.79
CA LEU A 9 32.64 1.13 27.26
C LEU A 9 31.32 0.34 27.12
N PRO A 10 30.17 0.82 27.61
CA PRO A 10 28.90 0.50 27.00
C PRO A 10 28.46 1.71 26.15
N LEU A 11 28.67 1.59 24.84
CA LEU A 11 28.00 2.41 23.83
C LEU A 11 26.50 2.13 23.93
N LEU A 12 25.78 2.95 24.70
CA LEU A 12 24.34 3.01 24.68
C LEU A 12 23.90 3.70 23.38
N LEU A 13 23.74 2.89 22.33
CA LEU A 13 22.99 3.25 21.12
C LEU A 13 21.51 3.39 21.52
N ALA A 14 21.17 4.53 22.09
CA ALA A 14 19.79 4.89 22.40
C ALA A 14 19.02 5.09 21.09
N ALA A 15 18.12 4.14 20.84
CA ALA A 15 16.82 4.30 20.19
C ALA A 15 16.78 5.24 18.97
N CYS A 16 16.99 4.67 17.78
CA CYS A 16 16.19 5.07 16.65
C CYS A 16 14.74 4.61 16.91
N SER A 17 13.98 5.35 17.72
CA SER A 17 12.51 5.28 17.67
C SER A 17 12.05 5.97 16.38
N GLY A 18 12.30 5.29 15.27
CA GLY A 18 11.91 5.69 13.92
C GLY A 18 10.50 5.23 13.55
N ASP A 19 9.62 5.02 14.52
CA ASP A 19 8.19 4.68 14.29
C ASP A 19 7.32 5.93 14.18
N GLY A 20 7.87 6.98 13.57
CA GLY A 20 7.08 8.06 13.01
C GLY A 20 6.64 7.68 11.61
N VAL A 21 5.78 6.67 11.46
CA VAL A 21 5.04 6.49 10.22
C VAL A 21 4.12 7.70 10.13
N VAL A 22 4.58 8.72 9.40
CA VAL A 22 3.77 9.88 9.08
C VAL A 22 2.64 9.35 8.20
N ASP A 23 1.50 9.08 8.82
CA ASP A 23 0.24 8.87 8.11
C ASP A 23 -0.14 10.20 7.44
N LEU A 24 0.42 10.40 6.25
CA LEU A 24 -0.02 11.41 5.30
C LEU A 24 -1.37 10.92 4.77
N ALA A 25 -2.41 11.14 5.56
CA ALA A 25 -3.82 10.78 5.38
C ALA A 25 -4.43 11.23 4.03
N GLY A 26 -3.92 10.67 2.93
CA GLY A 26 -4.24 11.05 1.56
C GLY A 26 -3.55 10.22 0.49
N ARG A 27 -2.60 9.36 0.85
CA ARG A 27 -2.07 8.32 -0.07
C ARG A 27 -2.65 6.99 0.36
N GLY A 28 -3.50 6.41 -0.50
CA GLY A 28 -4.00 5.05 -0.30
C GLY A 28 -2.85 4.03 -0.15
N GLU A 29 -3.18 2.83 0.31
CA GLU A 29 -2.22 1.74 0.42
C GLU A 29 -1.59 1.43 -0.94
N ARG A 30 -0.26 1.32 -0.97
CA ARG A 30 0.47 1.00 -2.21
C ARG A 30 0.60 -0.51 -2.36
N ILE A 31 0.06 -1.05 -3.45
CA ILE A 31 0.07 -2.49 -3.75
C ILE A 31 0.70 -2.73 -5.11
N GLU A 32 1.59 -3.73 -5.19
CA GLU A 32 2.26 -4.14 -6.42
C GLU A 32 1.84 -5.55 -6.82
N ILE A 33 1.33 -5.71 -8.06
CA ILE A 33 0.82 -6.97 -8.58
C ILE A 33 1.29 -7.14 -10.02
N GLY A 34 2.07 -8.19 -10.29
CA GLY A 34 2.53 -8.52 -11.63
C GLY A 34 3.33 -7.40 -12.31
N GLY A 35 4.05 -6.58 -11.52
CA GLY A 35 4.81 -5.42 -11.98
C GLY A 35 3.98 -4.15 -12.22
N ASP A 36 2.65 -4.20 -12.02
CA ASP A 36 1.80 -3.02 -12.00
C ASP A 36 1.65 -2.52 -10.56
N VAL A 37 1.76 -1.21 -10.37
CA VAL A 37 1.67 -0.56 -9.06
C VAL A 37 0.35 0.20 -8.93
N PHE A 38 -0.32 0.03 -7.79
CA PHE A 38 -1.60 0.65 -7.49
C PHE A 38 -1.55 1.42 -6.16
N ASP A 39 -2.18 2.59 -6.14
CA ASP A 39 -2.58 3.26 -4.90
C ASP A 39 -4.05 2.94 -4.63
N VAL A 40 -4.37 2.38 -3.47
CA VAL A 40 -5.72 1.93 -3.08
C VAL A 40 -6.22 2.76 -1.90
N ALA A 41 -7.18 3.64 -2.16
CA ALA A 41 -7.85 4.42 -1.12
C ALA A 41 -9.19 3.77 -0.77
N VAL A 42 -9.40 3.42 0.51
CA VAL A 42 -10.61 2.76 0.99
C VAL A 42 -11.45 3.73 1.82
N GLU A 43 -12.75 3.80 1.54
CA GLU A 43 -13.73 4.57 2.30
C GLU A 43 -15.00 3.74 2.52
N GLY A 44 -15.20 3.24 3.74
CA GLY A 44 -16.29 2.34 4.08
C GLY A 44 -16.23 1.05 3.25
N ARG A 45 -17.23 0.82 2.40
CA ARG A 45 -17.34 -0.37 1.51
C ARG A 45 -17.03 -0.05 0.05
N ARG A 46 -16.25 1.02 -0.16
CA ARG A 46 -15.82 1.50 -1.47
C ARG A 46 -14.31 1.64 -1.49
N ALA A 47 -13.70 1.36 -2.63
CA ALA A 47 -12.30 1.63 -2.88
C ALA A 47 -12.12 2.40 -4.19
N MET A 48 -11.15 3.30 -4.21
CA MET A 48 -10.62 3.92 -5.41
C MET A 48 -9.21 3.41 -5.63
N VAL A 49 -8.96 2.84 -6.80
CA VAL A 49 -7.69 2.21 -7.16
C VAL A 49 -7.08 2.97 -8.33
N ARG A 50 -5.83 3.40 -8.20
CA ARG A 50 -5.13 4.20 -9.21
C ARG A 50 -3.83 3.56 -9.64
N ASN A 51 -3.62 3.44 -10.94
CA ASN A 51 -2.34 3.10 -11.54
C ASN A 51 -1.89 4.24 -12.47
N TYR A 52 -0.59 4.53 -12.50
CA TYR A 52 -0.01 5.60 -13.33
C TYR A 52 0.82 5.07 -14.51
N SER A 53 0.71 3.77 -14.83
CA SER A 53 1.42 3.19 -15.97
C SER A 53 0.94 3.82 -17.27
N THR A 54 1.88 4.21 -18.13
CA THR A 54 1.62 4.77 -19.46
C THR A 54 1.73 3.66 -20.52
N GLY A 55 0.68 3.46 -21.33
CA GLY A 55 0.65 2.41 -22.37
C GLY A 55 -0.77 2.06 -22.80
N ILE A 56 -0.98 1.78 -24.10
CA ILE A 56 -2.32 1.67 -24.71
C ILE A 56 -2.85 0.22 -24.78
N ALA A 57 -2.09 -0.80 -24.37
CA ALA A 57 -2.47 -2.21 -24.61
C ALA A 57 -2.58 -3.11 -23.34
N ASN A 58 -2.92 -2.55 -22.19
CA ASN A 58 -2.91 -3.29 -20.92
C ASN A 58 -4.18 -3.16 -20.07
N GLN A 59 -5.27 -2.58 -20.58
CA GLN A 59 -6.43 -2.23 -19.74
C GLN A 59 -7.09 -3.45 -19.10
N ALA A 60 -7.26 -4.55 -19.83
CA ALA A 60 -7.83 -5.78 -19.27
C ALA A 60 -6.96 -6.38 -18.16
N ARG A 61 -5.62 -6.28 -18.27
CA ARG A 61 -4.70 -6.72 -17.22
C ARG A 61 -4.77 -5.78 -16.02
N LEU A 62 -4.71 -4.47 -16.27
CA LEU A 62 -4.78 -3.46 -15.21
C LEU A 62 -6.10 -3.53 -14.45
N PHE A 63 -7.21 -3.82 -15.12
CA PHE A 63 -8.50 -4.04 -14.48
C PHE A 63 -8.44 -5.25 -13.53
N ARG A 64 -7.98 -6.42 -14.00
CA ARG A 64 -7.86 -7.60 -13.12
C ARG A 64 -6.89 -7.37 -11.94
N ASN A 65 -5.78 -6.68 -12.19
CA ASN A 65 -4.80 -6.39 -11.15
C ASN A 65 -5.33 -5.35 -10.16
N ALA A 66 -6.13 -4.37 -10.60
CA ALA A 66 -6.79 -3.42 -9.71
C ALA A 66 -7.83 -4.11 -8.82
N GLU A 67 -8.61 -5.06 -9.34
CA GLU A 67 -9.53 -5.88 -8.54
C GLU A 67 -8.76 -6.66 -7.46
N ALA A 68 -7.69 -7.35 -7.82
CA ALA A 68 -6.84 -8.06 -6.88
C ALA A 68 -6.21 -7.12 -5.84
N ALA A 69 -5.86 -5.88 -6.22
CA ALA A 69 -5.36 -4.88 -5.29
C ALA A 69 -6.41 -4.47 -4.24
N VAL A 70 -7.70 -4.38 -4.62
CA VAL A 70 -8.78 -4.15 -3.64
C VAL A 70 -8.89 -5.32 -2.67
N VAL A 71 -8.87 -6.55 -3.19
CA VAL A 71 -8.95 -7.76 -2.33
C VAL A 71 -7.78 -7.80 -1.35
N MET A 72 -6.56 -7.49 -1.81
CA MET A 72 -5.38 -7.44 -0.94
C MET A 72 -5.46 -6.34 0.12
N ALA A 73 -5.91 -5.14 -0.24
CA ALA A 73 -6.03 -4.01 0.68
C ALA A 73 -7.13 -4.22 1.74
N THR A 74 -8.22 -4.89 1.38
CA THR A 74 -9.42 -4.98 2.21
C THR A 74 -9.59 -6.32 2.89
N GLY A 75 -9.05 -7.40 2.33
CA GLY A 75 -9.37 -8.77 2.70
C GLY A 75 -10.79 -9.21 2.29
N CYS A 76 -11.46 -8.43 1.44
CA CYS A 76 -12.87 -8.60 1.09
C CYS A 76 -13.04 -8.92 -0.40
N ASP A 77 -14.16 -9.55 -0.77
CA ASP A 77 -14.49 -9.88 -2.15
C ASP A 77 -15.04 -8.65 -2.89
N VAL A 78 -14.55 -8.39 -4.10
CA VAL A 78 -15.05 -7.29 -4.94
C VAL A 78 -16.41 -7.69 -5.54
N THR A 79 -17.42 -6.83 -5.37
CA THR A 79 -18.79 -7.07 -5.88
C THR A 79 -19.11 -6.24 -7.10
N GLU A 80 -18.46 -5.09 -7.26
CA GLU A 80 -18.60 -4.22 -8.43
C GLU A 80 -17.28 -3.49 -8.67
N MET A 81 -16.88 -3.37 -9.94
CA MET A 81 -15.75 -2.54 -10.31
C MET A 81 -15.98 -1.86 -11.66
N THR A 82 -15.68 -0.56 -11.73
CA THR A 82 -15.84 0.25 -12.94
C THR A 82 -14.59 1.08 -13.18
N GLN A 83 -14.10 1.09 -14.42
CA GLN A 83 -13.01 1.98 -14.83
C GLN A 83 -13.55 3.37 -15.18
N ARG A 84 -12.88 4.43 -14.71
CA ARG A 84 -13.16 5.80 -15.15
C ARG A 84 -12.65 6.04 -16.56
N MET A 85 -13.44 6.73 -17.37
CA MET A 85 -13.11 6.96 -18.79
C MET A 85 -11.78 7.71 -18.95
N GLY A 86 -10.89 7.15 -19.79
CA GLY A 86 -9.64 7.81 -20.19
C GLY A 86 -8.50 7.77 -19.16
N VAL A 87 -8.68 7.07 -18.03
CA VAL A 87 -7.65 6.96 -16.99
C VAL A 87 -7.56 5.55 -16.42
N ASN A 88 -6.40 5.21 -15.85
CA ASN A 88 -6.20 3.95 -15.11
C ASN A 88 -6.64 4.11 -13.64
N THR A 89 -7.89 4.56 -13.46
CA THR A 89 -8.53 4.69 -12.15
C THR A 89 -9.80 3.85 -12.14
N TYR A 90 -9.98 3.06 -11.09
CA TYR A 90 -11.08 2.14 -10.92
C TYR A 90 -11.80 2.44 -9.61
N ASP A 91 -13.13 2.52 -9.67
CA ASP A 91 -13.99 2.60 -8.49
C ASP A 91 -14.55 1.20 -8.23
N ALA A 92 -14.43 0.72 -6.99
CA ALA A 92 -14.85 -0.60 -6.59
C ALA A 92 -15.79 -0.56 -5.37
N ARG A 93 -16.69 -1.55 -5.29
CA ARG A 93 -17.43 -1.94 -4.09
C ARG A 93 -17.02 -3.34 -3.69
N PHE A 94 -17.00 -3.62 -2.40
CA PHE A 94 -16.58 -4.92 -1.87
C PHE A 94 -17.44 -5.37 -0.70
N ASP A 95 -17.44 -6.69 -0.45
CA ASP A 95 -18.10 -7.35 0.66
C ASP A 95 -17.14 -8.27 1.42
N CYS A 96 -17.07 -8.10 2.74
CA CYS A 96 -16.17 -8.86 3.62
C CYS A 96 -16.83 -10.10 4.22
N GLY A 97 -18.11 -10.36 3.91
CA GLY A 97 -18.95 -11.19 4.77
C GLY A 97 -19.18 -10.49 6.12
N ALA A 98 -20.33 -10.73 6.74
CA ALA A 98 -20.59 -10.29 8.11
C ALA A 98 -20.35 -11.46 9.07
#